data_AF-H2XLW2-F1
#
_entry.id   AF-H2XLW2-F1
#
_cell.length_a   1.000
_cell.length_b   1.000
_cell.length_c   1.000
_cell.angle_alpha   90.00
_cell.angle_beta   90.00
_cell.angle_gamma   90.00
#
_symmetry.space_group_name_H-M   'P 1'
#
loop_
_entity.id
_entity.type
_entity.pdbx_description
1 polymer ?
#
loop_
_entity_poly.entity_id
_entity_poly.type
_entity_poly.pdbx_seq_one_letter_code
_entity_poly.pdbx_strand_id
1 'polypeptide(L)'
;MLDKTYVSSAPMTCKSQHISQGGEPVMRSLRKLNTSSGLTGLKLAASGYNKMLNLEVVSKGLGKNKPFQFETAIKASNYNGTVIHGISSFSWDVTLKVATLEEAPFVMINRHENEPHFHGFAIDLLSILADSLGFKYEIYEVGDKQYGSVRENGTWSGLIGDVMKGKADITVAAMTITADRETVVDFARRYMDYSVGIAIKKPQIGVSLFSFVQPFHYSVWFCILSSLVLVVVFIYILNLVSPNRKENGSNNSSKKEGFKLSSVFWFAYSSLMQQGGDLHKVTVPVRVVVAFWWLFTLFVISSY
;
A
#
# COMPACT_ATOMS: atom_id res chain seq x y z
N MET A 1 60.62 48.14 35.32
CA MET A 1 61.13 49.46 34.91
C MET A 1 60.43 49.86 33.63
N LEU A 2 59.53 50.86 33.69
CA LEU A 2 58.91 51.45 32.49
C LEU A 2 59.87 52.52 31.95
N ASP A 3 60.37 52.30 30.75
CA ASP A 3 61.22 53.27 30.04
C ASP A 3 60.35 54.45 29.60
N LYS A 4 60.47 55.59 30.29
CA LYS A 4 59.68 56.80 30.02
C LYS A 4 60.32 57.57 28.87
N THR A 5 59.94 57.23 27.64
CA THR A 5 60.23 58.05 26.47
C THR A 5 59.16 59.14 26.34
N TYR A 6 59.57 60.41 26.52
CA TYR A 6 58.70 61.57 26.32
C TYR A 6 58.54 61.81 24.82
N VAL A 7 57.31 61.75 24.31
CA VAL A 7 57.01 62.09 22.93
C VAL A 7 56.24 63.40 22.89
N SER A 8 56.87 64.45 22.36
CA SER A 8 56.21 65.74 22.09
C SER A 8 55.46 65.65 20.76
N SER A 9 54.18 66.02 20.73
CA SER A 9 53.34 66.02 19.53
C SER A 9 52.73 67.39 19.28
N ALA A 10 53.01 67.98 18.13
CA ALA A 10 52.28 69.15 17.63
C ALA A 10 50.88 68.73 17.13
N PRO A 11 49.85 69.59 17.23
CA PRO A 11 48.49 69.26 16.75
C PRO A 11 48.51 69.04 15.23
N MET A 12 48.00 67.87 14.79
CA MET A 12 47.95 67.50 13.38
C MET A 12 46.62 67.91 12.76
N THR A 13 46.64 68.34 11.50
CA THR A 13 45.44 68.66 10.71
C THR A 13 45.27 67.64 9.59
N CYS A 14 44.03 67.27 9.26
CA CYS A 14 43.74 66.24 8.24
C CYS A 14 44.19 66.62 6.81
N LYS A 15 44.63 67.86 6.57
CA LYS A 15 45.17 68.33 5.29
C LYS A 15 46.69 68.13 5.16
N SER A 16 47.37 67.81 6.27
CA SER A 16 48.82 67.61 6.33
C SER A 16 49.15 66.12 6.21
N GLN A 17 50.16 65.76 5.41
CA GLN A 17 50.69 64.39 5.29
C GLN A 17 51.68 64.00 6.41
N HIS A 18 51.93 64.89 7.37
CA HIS A 18 52.83 64.61 8.49
C HIS A 18 52.20 63.61 9.46
N ILE A 19 52.88 62.47 9.67
CA ILE A 19 52.50 61.41 10.61
C ILE A 19 53.17 61.66 11.96
N SER A 20 52.42 61.55 13.05
CA SER A 20 52.97 61.70 14.41
C SER A 20 54.04 60.64 14.70
N GLN A 21 55.24 61.10 15.05
CA GLN A 21 56.37 60.25 15.43
C GLN A 21 56.10 59.43 16.71
N GLY A 22 55.12 59.84 17.53
CA GLY A 22 54.72 59.13 18.74
C GLY A 22 53.68 58.04 18.56
N GLY A 23 53.02 57.96 17.39
CA GLY A 23 51.92 57.02 17.18
C GLY A 23 52.35 55.55 17.28
N GLU A 24 53.42 55.17 16.59
CA GLU A 24 53.90 53.78 16.53
C GLU A 24 54.41 53.24 17.89
N PRO A 25 55.24 53.98 18.66
CA PRO A 25 55.63 53.56 20.00
C PRO A 25 54.44 53.36 20.95
N VAL A 26 53.43 54.23 20.86
CA VAL A 26 52.18 54.12 21.64
C VAL A 26 51.39 52.88 21.21
N MET A 27 51.17 52.67 19.90
CA MET A 27 50.45 51.50 19.40
C MET A 27 51.17 50.18 19.72
N ARG A 28 52.50 50.16 19.67
CA ARG A 28 53.31 48.99 20.08
C ARG A 28 53.17 48.70 21.57
N SER A 29 53.04 49.72 22.40
CA SER A 29 52.80 49.57 23.84
C SER A 29 51.37 49.11 24.13
N LEU A 30 50.38 49.64 23.41
CA LEU A 30 48.98 49.20 23.49
C LEU A 30 48.82 47.73 23.09
N ARG A 31 49.48 47.27 22.02
CA ARG A 31 49.44 45.85 21.60
C ARG A 31 50.08 44.88 22.60
N LYS A 32 50.89 45.37 23.57
CA LYS A 32 51.47 44.56 24.66
C LYS A 32 50.55 44.46 25.88
N LEU A 33 49.40 45.14 25.88
CA LEU A 33 48.43 45.04 26.96
C LEU A 33 47.88 43.61 27.09
N ASN A 34 47.97 43.09 28.30
CA ASN A 34 47.46 41.80 28.70
C ASN A 34 46.80 41.97 30.07
N THR A 35 45.49 42.11 30.08
CA THR A 35 44.71 42.42 31.28
C THR A 35 43.57 41.43 31.41
N SER A 36 43.60 40.62 32.45
CA SER A 36 42.52 39.70 32.80
C SER A 36 41.41 40.35 33.63
N SER A 37 41.63 41.55 34.17
CA SER A 37 40.75 42.23 35.14
C SER A 37 39.64 43.10 34.54
N GLY A 38 39.03 42.68 33.42
CA GLY A 38 37.91 43.38 32.79
C GLY A 38 36.73 42.45 32.52
N LEU A 39 35.54 42.99 32.21
CA LEU A 39 34.31 42.21 31.99
C LEU A 39 34.47 41.04 30.99
N THR A 40 35.32 41.20 29.97
CA THR A 40 35.55 40.20 28.91
C THR A 40 36.97 39.65 28.84
N GLY A 41 37.92 40.23 29.60
CA GLY A 41 39.36 40.00 29.43
C GLY A 41 39.92 40.59 28.12
N LEU A 42 41.19 40.97 28.12
CA LEU A 42 41.85 41.60 26.97
C LEU A 42 43.28 41.13 26.79
N LYS A 43 43.58 40.54 25.63
CA LYS A 43 44.93 40.20 25.18
C LYS A 43 45.07 40.45 23.68
N LEU A 44 45.76 41.52 23.30
CA LEU A 44 45.86 41.92 21.90
C LEU A 44 46.91 41.10 21.13
N ALA A 45 46.58 40.73 19.90
CA ALA A 45 47.50 40.16 18.92
C ALA A 45 48.45 41.23 18.35
N ALA A 46 49.51 40.80 17.66
CA ALA A 46 50.34 41.71 16.85
C ALA A 46 49.52 42.48 15.79
N SER A 47 48.41 41.90 15.32
CA SER A 47 47.44 42.53 14.41
C SER A 47 46.51 43.54 15.08
N GLY A 48 46.47 43.62 16.41
CA GLY A 48 45.58 44.52 17.15
C GLY A 48 44.21 43.94 17.52
N TYR A 49 43.92 42.67 17.18
CA TYR A 49 42.68 42.00 17.60
C TYR A 49 42.81 41.35 18.98
N ASN A 50 41.71 41.33 19.75
CA ASN A 50 41.66 40.62 21.03
C ASN A 50 41.63 39.11 20.81
N LYS A 51 42.67 38.41 21.28
CA LYS A 51 42.74 36.94 21.29
C LYS A 51 42.07 36.30 22.50
N MET A 52 41.84 37.08 23.56
CA MET A 52 41.21 36.60 24.78
C MET A 52 39.71 36.92 24.72
N LEU A 53 38.97 36.03 24.05
CA LEU A 53 37.50 36.08 24.00
C LEU A 53 36.95 34.84 24.68
N ASN A 54 36.21 35.06 25.76
CA ASN A 54 35.41 34.03 26.40
C ASN A 54 33.97 34.22 25.96
N LEU A 55 33.48 33.34 25.10
CA LEU A 55 32.10 33.37 24.64
C LEU A 55 31.25 32.45 25.52
N GLU A 56 30.04 32.92 25.81
CA GLU A 56 29.06 32.18 26.57
C GLU A 56 27.84 31.96 25.68
N VAL A 57 27.58 30.69 25.34
CA VAL A 57 26.38 30.32 24.59
C VAL A 57 25.24 30.23 25.59
N VAL A 58 24.20 31.01 25.40
CA VAL A 58 23.04 31.01 26.28
C VAL A 58 21.88 30.39 25.51
N SER A 59 21.29 29.34 26.06
CA SER A 59 20.08 28.74 25.49
C SER A 59 18.86 29.18 26.29
N LYS A 60 17.74 29.41 25.59
CA LYS A 60 16.47 29.77 26.22
C LYS A 60 15.67 28.48 26.46
N GLY A 61 15.74 27.95 27.67
CA GLY A 61 14.92 26.81 28.11
C GLY A 61 13.60 27.25 28.73
N LEU A 62 12.53 26.47 28.53
CA LEU A 62 11.26 26.65 29.22
C LEU A 62 11.31 25.88 30.54
N GLY A 63 11.68 26.55 31.64
CA GLY A 63 11.64 25.93 32.97
C GLY A 63 10.19 25.72 33.41
N LYS A 64 9.83 24.51 33.86
CA LYS A 64 8.56 24.23 34.53
C LYS A 64 8.45 25.19 35.73
N ASN A 65 7.61 26.22 35.63
CA ASN A 65 7.29 27.22 36.67
C ASN A 65 8.39 28.22 37.11
N LYS A 66 9.34 28.60 36.24
CA LYS A 66 10.21 29.77 36.51
C LYS A 66 10.22 30.74 35.32
N PRO A 67 10.28 32.07 35.55
CA PRO A 67 10.51 33.02 34.47
C PRO A 67 11.82 32.66 33.75
N PHE A 68 11.87 32.94 32.45
CA PHE A 68 12.98 32.63 31.54
C PHE A 68 14.35 32.75 32.23
N GLN A 69 14.99 31.62 32.50
CA GLN A 69 16.36 31.61 32.98
C GLN A 69 17.28 31.43 31.77
N PHE A 70 18.16 32.40 31.59
CA PHE A 70 19.29 32.30 30.69
C PHE A 70 20.31 31.39 31.37
N GLU A 71 20.37 30.13 30.94
CA GLU A 71 21.38 29.20 31.44
C GLU A 71 22.59 29.25 30.52
N THR A 72 23.75 29.47 31.13
CA THR A 72 25.00 29.60 30.40
C THR A 72 25.49 28.22 30.04
N ALA A 73 25.30 27.85 28.78
CA ALA A 73 25.52 26.49 28.32
C ALA A 73 27.00 26.12 28.36
N ILE A 74 27.91 27.03 28.00
CA ILE A 74 29.36 26.76 27.92
C ILE A 74 30.15 28.07 28.09
N LYS A 75 31.17 28.08 28.95
CA LYS A 75 32.24 29.10 28.95
C LYS A 75 33.40 28.59 28.10
N ALA A 76 33.62 29.22 26.96
CA ALA A 76 34.54 28.76 25.95
C ALA A 76 35.75 29.69 25.81
N SER A 77 36.96 29.24 26.17
CA SER A 77 38.22 29.97 25.97
C SER A 77 39.12 29.27 24.94
N ASN A 78 39.58 29.98 23.91
CA ASN A 78 40.52 29.51 22.86
C ASN A 78 40.01 28.32 21.99
N TYR A 79 38.96 28.50 21.20
CA TYR A 79 38.44 27.44 20.33
C TYR A 79 39.17 27.34 18.98
N ASN A 80 39.59 26.12 18.65
CA ASN A 80 39.98 25.66 17.30
C ASN A 80 39.29 24.31 16.94
N GLY A 81 38.21 23.94 17.66
CA GLY A 81 37.54 22.65 17.53
C GLY A 81 36.01 22.73 17.69
N THR A 82 35.34 21.63 17.38
CA THR A 82 33.88 21.48 17.45
C THR A 82 33.41 21.24 18.90
N VAL A 83 32.31 21.89 19.26
CA VAL A 83 31.65 21.76 20.58
C VAL A 83 30.87 20.44 20.62
N ILE A 84 31.28 19.51 21.49
CA ILE A 84 30.50 18.30 21.78
C ILE A 84 29.73 18.53 23.08
N HIS A 85 28.40 18.53 22.99
CA HIS A 85 27.51 18.56 24.13
C HIS A 85 27.72 17.32 25.01
N GLY A 86 28.40 17.47 26.15
CA GLY A 86 28.38 16.47 27.22
C GLY A 86 27.08 16.59 28.02
N ILE A 87 25.96 16.12 27.45
CA ILE A 87 24.69 16.03 28.18
C ILE A 87 24.77 14.82 29.11
N SER A 88 25.17 15.03 30.37
CA SER A 88 25.38 13.94 31.33
C SER A 88 24.12 13.49 32.08
N SER A 89 22.93 14.01 31.76
CA SER A 89 21.68 13.49 32.31
C SER A 89 20.48 13.98 31.50
N PHE A 90 20.11 13.24 30.46
CA PHE A 90 18.83 13.40 29.78
C PHE A 90 17.73 12.90 30.71
N SER A 91 17.01 13.82 31.36
CA SER A 91 15.83 13.50 32.16
C SER A 91 14.64 13.35 31.22
N TRP A 92 14.16 12.11 31.00
CA TRP A 92 13.04 11.75 30.13
C TRP A 92 11.65 12.20 30.64
N ASP A 93 11.54 13.37 31.27
CA ASP A 93 10.23 13.95 31.59
C ASP A 93 9.67 14.74 30.38
N VAL A 94 9.81 14.11 29.20
CA VAL A 94 9.39 14.60 27.89
C VAL A 94 8.24 13.72 27.42
N THR A 95 7.09 14.33 27.18
CA THR A 95 5.95 13.67 26.54
C THR A 95 6.10 13.81 25.03
N LEU A 96 6.26 12.69 24.32
CA LEU A 96 6.38 12.67 22.87
C LEU A 96 5.02 12.89 22.19
N LYS A 97 4.99 13.74 21.17
CA LYS A 97 3.83 13.90 20.30
C LYS A 97 3.87 12.86 19.20
N VAL A 98 2.87 11.99 19.18
CA VAL A 98 2.76 10.89 18.24
C VAL A 98 1.66 11.17 17.23
N ALA A 99 2.02 11.31 15.97
CA ALA A 99 1.05 11.37 14.88
C ALA A 99 0.67 9.97 14.41
N THR A 100 -0.60 9.76 14.10
CA THR A 100 -1.10 8.51 13.54
C THR A 100 -2.18 8.74 12.47
N LEU A 101 -2.56 7.67 11.78
CA LEU A 101 -3.60 7.65 10.75
C LEU A 101 -4.49 6.43 10.97
N GLU A 102 -5.80 6.61 10.89
CA GLU A 102 -6.81 5.56 11.03
C GLU A 102 -6.71 4.55 9.87
N GLU A 103 -6.39 3.29 10.19
CA GLU A 103 -6.25 2.19 9.24
C GLU A 103 -6.44 0.86 9.99
N ALA A 104 -7.57 0.18 9.79
CA ALA A 104 -7.82 -1.11 10.45
C ALA A 104 -6.95 -2.23 9.82
N PRO A 105 -6.40 -3.16 10.61
CA PRO A 105 -6.50 -3.30 12.08
C PRO A 105 -5.34 -2.65 12.86
N PHE A 106 -4.56 -1.77 12.23
CA PHE A 106 -3.36 -1.18 12.82
C PHE A 106 -3.69 -0.06 13.80
N VAL A 107 -4.57 0.86 13.40
CA VAL A 107 -5.00 2.01 14.18
C VAL A 107 -6.49 2.19 13.95
N MET A 108 -7.26 2.06 15.01
CA MET A 108 -8.70 2.22 15.03
C MET A 108 -9.04 3.29 16.06
N ILE A 109 -9.94 4.20 15.70
CA ILE A 109 -10.28 5.35 16.53
C ILE A 109 -11.73 5.21 16.97
N ASN A 110 -11.95 4.93 18.24
CA ASN A 110 -13.29 4.96 18.82
C ASN A 110 -13.65 6.41 19.18
N ARG A 111 -14.64 6.97 18.49
CA ARG A 111 -15.10 8.36 18.64
C ARG A 111 -16.39 8.47 19.46
N HIS A 112 -16.82 7.40 20.14
CA HIS A 112 -18.06 7.40 20.93
C HIS A 112 -17.97 8.16 22.26
N GLU A 113 -16.77 8.54 22.70
CA GLU A 113 -16.50 9.26 23.95
C GLU A 113 -16.08 10.71 23.70
N ASN A 114 -16.03 11.55 24.76
CA ASN A 114 -15.57 12.94 24.67
C ASN A 114 -14.11 13.07 24.19
N GLU A 115 -13.31 12.01 24.35
CA GLU A 115 -11.93 11.93 23.87
C GLU A 115 -11.76 10.73 22.92
N PRO A 116 -11.02 10.89 21.81
CA PRO A 116 -10.79 9.80 20.87
C PRO A 116 -9.91 8.72 21.50
N HIS A 117 -10.43 7.49 21.56
CA HIS A 117 -9.68 6.35 22.06
C HIS A 117 -9.04 5.57 20.91
N PHE A 118 -7.70 5.56 20.89
CA PHE A 118 -6.90 4.87 19.88
C PHE A 118 -6.57 3.45 20.33
N HIS A 119 -6.80 2.48 19.45
CA HIS A 119 -6.50 1.07 19.71
C HIS A 119 -6.10 0.37 18.40
N GLY A 120 -5.53 -0.83 18.50
CA GLY A 120 -5.11 -1.62 17.34
C GLY A 120 -3.64 -2.00 17.39
N PHE A 121 -3.21 -2.81 16.42
CA PHE A 121 -1.90 -3.46 16.46
C PHE A 121 -0.71 -2.48 16.61
N ALA A 122 -0.74 -1.35 15.91
CA ALA A 122 0.35 -0.38 15.97
C ALA A 122 0.33 0.44 17.27
N ILE A 123 -0.85 0.62 17.87
CA ILE A 123 -1.01 1.32 19.16
C ILE A 123 -0.52 0.44 20.31
N ASP A 124 -0.83 -0.86 20.27
CA ASP A 124 -0.32 -1.84 21.24
C ASP A 124 1.20 -1.94 21.19
N LEU A 125 1.79 -1.86 19.99
CA LEU A 125 3.25 -1.81 19.83
C LEU A 125 3.84 -0.53 20.48
N LEU A 126 3.19 0.62 20.27
CA LEU A 126 3.63 1.89 20.86
C LEU A 126 3.57 1.87 22.39
N SER A 127 2.52 1.30 22.99
CA SER A 127 2.39 1.22 24.45
C SER A 127 3.48 0.33 25.05
N ILE A 128 3.75 -0.83 24.46
CA ILE A 128 4.84 -1.72 24.89
C ILE A 128 6.21 -1.01 24.78
N LEU A 129 6.43 -0.23 23.72
CA LEU A 129 7.66 0.54 23.56
C LEU A 129 7.77 1.66 24.61
N ALA A 130 6.67 2.35 24.90
CA ALA A 130 6.60 3.40 25.92
C ALA A 130 6.92 2.85 27.31
N ASP A 131 6.36 1.70 27.66
CA ASP A 131 6.62 1.02 28.94
C ASP A 131 8.06 0.51 29.03
N SER A 132 8.59 -0.07 27.95
CA SER A 132 9.94 -0.63 27.95
C SER A 132 11.05 0.42 27.94
N LEU A 133 10.81 1.59 27.33
CA LEU A 133 11.79 2.67 27.21
C LEU A 133 11.56 3.79 28.24
N GLY A 134 10.41 3.81 28.91
CA GLY A 134 10.08 4.75 29.98
C GLY A 134 9.74 6.16 29.50
N PHE A 135 9.08 6.31 28.34
CA PHE A 135 8.62 7.61 27.85
C PHE A 135 7.10 7.74 27.92
N LYS A 136 6.61 8.98 28.03
CA LYS A 136 5.18 9.30 27.93
C LYS A 136 4.87 9.81 26.53
N TYR A 137 3.63 9.65 26.08
CA TYR A 137 3.22 10.14 24.77
C TYR A 137 1.80 10.68 24.75
N GLU A 138 1.55 11.60 23.82
CA GLU A 138 0.24 12.11 23.44
C GLU A 138 0.02 11.78 21.96
N ILE A 139 -1.06 11.07 21.66
CA ILE A 139 -1.36 10.61 20.31
C ILE A 139 -2.46 11.45 19.67
N TYR A 140 -2.33 11.73 18.37
CA TYR A 140 -3.34 12.44 17.59
C TYR A 140 -3.45 11.91 16.15
N GLU A 141 -4.63 12.04 15.55
CA GLU A 141 -4.86 11.73 14.13
C GLU A 141 -4.39 12.89 13.25
N VAL A 142 -3.62 12.59 12.21
CA VAL A 142 -3.13 13.60 11.25
C VAL A 142 -4.28 14.34 10.57
N GLY A 143 -4.18 15.67 10.51
CA GLY A 143 -5.31 16.53 10.11
C GLY A 143 -5.76 16.38 8.66
N ASP A 144 -4.85 16.05 7.74
CA ASP A 144 -5.16 15.87 6.31
C ASP A 144 -5.40 14.41 5.90
N LYS A 145 -5.39 13.47 6.87
CA LYS A 145 -5.63 12.04 6.68
C LYS A 145 -4.78 11.38 5.60
N GLN A 146 -3.55 11.82 5.44
CA GLN A 146 -2.60 11.27 4.46
C GLN A 146 -1.36 10.70 5.15
N TYR A 147 -0.77 9.65 4.56
CA TYR A 147 0.55 9.17 4.98
C TYR A 147 1.64 10.21 4.69
N GLY A 148 1.53 10.89 3.54
CA GLY A 148 2.44 11.93 3.10
C GLY A 148 2.96 11.68 1.69
N SER A 149 2.87 12.73 0.89
CA SER A 149 3.35 12.83 -0.48
C SER A 149 3.93 14.22 -0.73
N VAL A 150 4.82 14.31 -1.71
CA VAL A 150 5.35 15.60 -2.19
C VAL A 150 4.22 16.37 -2.89
N ARG A 151 3.96 17.60 -2.45
CA ARG A 151 3.07 18.54 -3.11
C ARG A 151 3.82 19.30 -4.21
N GLU A 152 3.09 19.96 -5.10
CA GLU A 152 3.68 20.74 -6.22
C GLU A 152 4.70 21.80 -5.77
N ASN A 153 4.53 22.34 -4.57
CA ASN A 153 5.43 23.32 -3.96
C ASN A 153 6.69 22.69 -3.31
N GLY A 154 6.92 21.39 -3.47
CA GLY A 154 8.03 20.64 -2.88
C GLY A 154 7.86 20.32 -1.39
N THR A 155 6.75 20.71 -0.76
CA THR A 155 6.47 20.40 0.66
C THR A 155 5.82 19.03 0.82
N TRP A 156 6.04 18.37 1.95
CA TRP A 156 5.40 17.11 2.27
C TRP A 156 4.07 17.30 3.01
N SER A 157 3.06 16.51 2.64
CA SER A 157 1.77 16.38 3.34
C SER A 157 1.80 15.26 4.39
N GLY A 158 0.69 15.07 5.08
CA GLY A 158 0.48 13.87 5.89
C GLY A 158 1.38 13.76 7.10
N LEU A 159 1.53 12.51 7.56
CA LEU A 159 2.38 12.15 8.68
C LEU A 159 3.84 12.58 8.46
N ILE A 160 4.37 12.38 7.24
CA ILE A 160 5.72 12.84 6.89
C ILE A 160 5.84 14.36 7.07
N GLY A 161 4.86 15.11 6.58
CA GLY A 161 4.84 16.57 6.71
C GLY A 161 4.76 17.05 8.16
N ASP A 162 4.02 16.34 9.02
CA ASP A 162 3.90 16.67 10.45
C ASP A 162 5.22 16.44 11.21
N VAL A 163 5.95 15.36 10.90
CA VAL A 163 7.29 15.10 11.47
C VAL A 163 8.30 16.13 10.97
N MET A 164 8.35 16.39 9.66
CA MET A 164 9.29 17.37 9.08
C MET A 164 9.13 18.78 9.64
N LYS A 165 7.91 19.18 10.03
CA LYS A 165 7.62 20.50 10.61
C LYS A 165 7.85 20.54 12.12
N GLY A 166 8.27 19.43 12.75
CA GLY A 166 8.40 19.31 14.20
C GLY A 166 7.06 19.42 14.94
N LYS A 167 5.95 19.12 14.25
CA LYS A 167 4.61 19.07 14.87
C LYS A 167 4.40 17.75 15.61
N ALA A 168 4.94 16.66 15.05
CA ALA A 168 5.06 15.36 15.69
C ALA A 168 6.54 15.04 15.93
N ASP A 169 6.83 14.38 17.05
CA ASP A 169 8.17 13.88 17.36
C ASP A 169 8.40 12.51 16.71
N ILE A 170 7.38 11.66 16.71
CA ILE A 170 7.37 10.37 16.03
C ILE A 170 6.01 10.11 15.36
N THR A 171 6.01 9.18 14.41
CA THR A 171 4.79 8.69 13.77
C THR A 171 4.68 7.18 13.96
N VAL A 172 3.49 6.70 14.31
CA VAL A 172 3.17 5.27 14.36
C VAL A 172 1.93 5.00 13.52
N ALA A 173 2.10 4.26 12.43
CA ALA A 173 1.04 3.92 11.47
C ALA A 173 1.42 2.71 10.61
N ALA A 174 0.51 2.26 9.74
CA ALA A 174 0.78 1.28 8.69
C ALA A 174 1.56 1.90 7.51
N MET A 175 2.69 2.54 7.79
CA MET A 175 3.46 3.30 6.79
C MET A 175 4.45 2.43 6.03
N THR A 176 4.35 2.45 4.70
CA THR A 176 5.37 1.87 3.81
C THR A 176 6.62 2.74 3.76
N ILE A 177 7.78 2.12 3.97
CA ILE A 177 9.10 2.73 3.76
C ILE A 177 9.36 2.81 2.25
N THR A 178 9.63 4.01 1.74
CA THR A 178 9.93 4.24 0.31
C THR A 178 11.17 5.14 0.20
N ALA A 179 11.91 5.02 -0.91
CA ALA A 179 13.12 5.80 -1.14
C ALA A 179 12.88 7.33 -1.00
N ASP A 180 11.80 7.84 -1.59
CA ASP A 180 11.47 9.27 -1.50
C ASP A 180 11.23 9.73 -0.05
N ARG A 181 10.60 8.89 0.78
CA ARG A 181 10.35 9.23 2.19
C ARG A 181 11.64 9.16 3.01
N GLU A 182 12.52 8.20 2.74
CA GLU A 182 13.83 8.08 3.41
C GLU A 182 14.75 9.28 3.14
N THR A 183 14.52 10.06 2.08
CA THR A 183 15.30 11.29 1.85
C THR A 183 14.99 12.42 2.82
N VAL A 184 13.84 12.36 3.52
CA VAL A 184 13.35 13.47 4.36
C VAL A 184 13.06 13.08 5.80
N VAL A 185 12.87 11.79 6.10
CA VAL A 185 12.70 11.27 7.46
C VAL A 185 13.46 9.97 7.64
N ASP A 186 13.90 9.72 8.86
CA ASP A 186 14.50 8.44 9.24
C ASP A 186 13.42 7.43 9.64
N PHE A 187 13.62 6.17 9.25
CA PHE A 187 12.75 5.06 9.62
C PHE A 187 13.44 4.11 10.61
N ALA A 188 12.65 3.58 11.54
CA ALA A 188 13.04 2.40 12.29
C ALA A 188 13.05 1.16 11.38
N ARG A 189 13.53 0.04 11.92
CA ARG A 189 13.34 -1.25 11.22
C ARG A 189 11.86 -1.56 11.09
N ARG A 190 11.46 -2.04 9.91
CA ARG A 190 10.10 -2.54 9.68
C ARG A 190 9.71 -3.58 10.73
N TYR A 191 8.48 -3.47 11.26
CA TYR A 191 7.93 -4.39 12.24
C TYR A 191 7.06 -5.49 11.60
N MET A 192 6.71 -5.36 10.31
CA MET A 192 5.88 -6.32 9.57
C MET A 192 6.31 -6.35 8.11
N ASP A 193 6.40 -7.55 7.55
CA ASP A 193 6.56 -7.78 6.11
C ASP A 193 5.18 -8.05 5.49
N TYR A 194 4.91 -7.44 4.33
CA TYR A 194 3.68 -7.68 3.58
C TYR A 194 3.97 -7.87 2.09
N SER A 195 3.04 -8.53 1.40
CA SER A 195 3.06 -8.69 -0.05
C SER A 195 1.88 -7.95 -0.67
N VAL A 196 2.09 -7.38 -1.86
CA VAL A 196 1.03 -6.73 -2.62
C VAL A 196 0.21 -7.80 -3.34
N GLY A 197 -1.12 -7.79 -3.12
CA GLY A 197 -2.06 -8.72 -3.75
C GLY A 197 -3.20 -7.99 -4.46
N ILE A 198 -3.90 -8.70 -5.35
CA ILE A 198 -5.09 -8.19 -6.04
C ILE A 198 -6.32 -8.82 -5.38
N ALA A 199 -7.21 -7.99 -4.86
CA ALA A 199 -8.51 -8.42 -4.36
C ALA A 199 -9.55 -8.38 -5.48
N ILE A 200 -10.19 -9.52 -5.77
CA ILE A 200 -11.34 -9.59 -6.69
C ILE A 200 -12.59 -10.08 -5.96
N LYS A 201 -13.76 -9.60 -6.40
CA LYS A 201 -15.04 -10.07 -5.88
C LYS A 201 -15.16 -11.57 -6.15
N LYS A 202 -15.47 -12.36 -5.11
CA LYS A 202 -15.75 -13.79 -5.25
C LYS A 202 -16.85 -13.99 -6.30
N PRO A 203 -16.63 -14.81 -7.35
CA PRO A 203 -17.65 -15.05 -8.36
C PRO A 203 -18.85 -15.75 -7.72
N GLN A 204 -20.05 -15.31 -8.08
CA GLN A 204 -21.29 -15.97 -7.69
C GLN A 204 -21.52 -17.14 -8.65
N ILE A 205 -21.36 -18.37 -8.16
CA ILE A 205 -21.63 -19.58 -8.95
C ILE A 205 -23.14 -19.84 -8.84
N GLY A 206 -23.90 -19.44 -9.86
CA GLY A 206 -25.32 -19.77 -9.94
C GLY A 206 -25.51 -21.24 -10.34
N VAL A 207 -26.25 -22.01 -9.54
CA VAL A 207 -26.70 -23.34 -9.95
C VAL A 207 -27.86 -23.20 -10.94
N SER A 208 -27.72 -23.74 -12.14
CA SER A 208 -28.80 -23.73 -13.14
C SER A 208 -29.60 -25.04 -13.06
N LEU A 209 -30.93 -24.96 -12.99
CA LEU A 209 -31.81 -26.15 -12.92
C LEU A 209 -31.68 -27.06 -14.15
N PHE A 210 -31.26 -26.50 -15.29
CA PHE A 210 -31.06 -27.21 -16.56
C PHE A 210 -29.58 -27.49 -16.85
N SER A 211 -28.74 -27.61 -15.83
CA SER A 211 -27.31 -27.95 -15.98
C SER A 211 -27.12 -29.23 -16.80
N PHE A 212 -28.06 -30.19 -16.73
CA PHE A 212 -28.01 -31.43 -17.51
C PHE A 212 -28.16 -31.21 -19.03
N VAL A 213 -28.74 -30.10 -19.50
CA VAL A 213 -28.88 -29.80 -20.94
C VAL A 213 -27.61 -29.13 -21.49
N GLN A 214 -26.78 -28.56 -20.62
CA GLN A 214 -25.58 -27.79 -20.99
C GLN A 214 -24.48 -28.55 -21.74
N PRO A 215 -24.28 -29.89 -21.60
CA PRO A 215 -23.22 -30.59 -22.33
C PRO A 215 -23.30 -30.41 -23.85
N PHE A 216 -24.51 -30.24 -24.38
CA PHE A 216 -24.74 -29.96 -25.80
C PHE A 216 -25.33 -28.58 -26.03
N HIS A 217 -24.85 -27.90 -27.08
CA HIS A 217 -25.42 -26.65 -27.55
C HIS A 217 -26.87 -26.85 -28.03
N TYR A 218 -27.73 -25.85 -27.86
CA TYR A 218 -29.14 -25.92 -28.29
C TYR A 218 -29.32 -26.32 -29.77
N SER A 219 -28.40 -25.90 -30.63
CA SER A 219 -28.38 -26.33 -32.04
C SER A 219 -28.27 -27.85 -32.21
N VAL A 220 -27.46 -28.51 -31.39
CA VAL A 220 -27.30 -29.98 -31.44
C VAL A 220 -28.57 -30.66 -30.95
N TRP A 221 -29.21 -30.15 -29.90
CA TRP A 221 -30.51 -30.65 -29.44
C TRP A 221 -31.57 -30.56 -30.54
N PHE A 222 -31.66 -29.44 -31.25
CA PHE A 222 -32.57 -29.31 -32.40
C PHE A 222 -32.18 -30.23 -33.56
N CYS A 223 -30.89 -30.48 -33.81
CA CYS A 223 -30.44 -31.45 -34.81
C CYS A 223 -30.84 -32.88 -34.43
N ILE A 224 -30.73 -33.27 -33.15
CA ILE A 224 -31.18 -34.59 -32.66
C ILE A 224 -32.69 -34.73 -32.87
N LEU A 225 -33.48 -33.73 -32.46
CA LEU A 225 -34.93 -33.74 -32.65
C LEU A 225 -35.32 -33.81 -34.14
N SER A 226 -34.65 -33.04 -34.99
CA SER A 226 -34.85 -33.03 -36.44
C SER A 226 -34.50 -34.39 -37.06
N SER A 227 -33.36 -34.98 -36.67
CA SER A 227 -32.93 -36.30 -37.15
C SER A 227 -33.94 -37.40 -36.80
N LEU A 228 -34.56 -37.33 -35.62
CA LEU A 228 -35.61 -38.26 -35.20
C LEU A 228 -36.82 -38.17 -36.14
N VAL A 229 -37.29 -36.96 -36.44
CA VAL A 229 -38.40 -36.76 -37.39
C VAL A 229 -38.02 -37.25 -38.78
N LEU A 230 -36.81 -36.94 -39.26
CA LEU A 230 -36.33 -37.36 -40.57
C LEU A 230 -36.30 -38.89 -40.72
N VAL A 231 -35.80 -39.62 -39.72
CA VAL A 231 -35.76 -41.09 -39.77
C VAL A 231 -37.17 -41.68 -39.74
N VAL A 232 -38.09 -41.13 -38.95
CA VAL A 232 -39.49 -41.57 -38.93
C VAL A 232 -40.14 -41.38 -40.30
N VAL A 233 -39.96 -40.23 -40.93
CA VAL A 233 -40.48 -39.95 -42.28
C VAL A 233 -39.85 -40.87 -43.32
N PHE A 234 -38.54 -41.08 -43.26
CA PHE A 234 -37.83 -41.92 -44.23
C PHE A 234 -38.27 -43.38 -44.15
N ILE A 235 -38.38 -43.93 -42.94
CA ILE A 235 -38.92 -45.28 -42.72
C ILE A 235 -40.37 -45.36 -43.20
N TYR A 236 -41.20 -44.34 -42.92
CA TYR A 236 -42.59 -44.32 -43.38
C TYR A 236 -42.71 -44.34 -44.91
N ILE A 237 -41.92 -43.52 -45.62
CA ILE A 237 -41.89 -43.49 -47.09
C ILE A 237 -41.43 -44.84 -47.65
N LEU A 238 -40.37 -45.45 -47.09
CA LEU A 238 -39.88 -46.75 -47.54
C LEU A 238 -40.94 -47.86 -47.39
N ASN A 239 -41.77 -47.78 -46.35
CA ASN A 239 -42.88 -48.72 -46.18
C ASN A 239 -44.05 -48.46 -47.12
N LEU A 240 -44.30 -47.20 -47.51
CA LEU A 240 -45.27 -46.87 -48.56
C LEU A 240 -44.82 -47.35 -49.95
N VAL A 241 -43.54 -47.21 -50.27
CA VAL A 241 -42.96 -47.59 -51.57
C VAL A 241 -42.72 -49.10 -51.68
N SER A 242 -42.48 -49.77 -50.54
CA SER A 242 -42.33 -51.23 -50.46
C SER A 242 -43.53 -51.87 -49.74
N PRO A 243 -44.77 -51.79 -50.27
CA PRO A 243 -45.90 -52.48 -49.69
C PRO A 243 -45.64 -53.99 -49.82
N ASN A 244 -45.65 -54.69 -48.69
CA ASN A 244 -45.34 -56.11 -48.61
C ASN A 244 -45.91 -56.92 -49.78
N ARG A 245 -44.96 -57.54 -50.51
CA ARG A 245 -44.99 -58.90 -51.03
C ARG A 245 -46.30 -59.61 -50.63
N LYS A 246 -47.20 -59.79 -51.60
CA LYS A 246 -48.40 -60.62 -51.45
C LYS A 246 -47.99 -61.94 -50.81
N GLU A 247 -48.46 -62.15 -49.58
CA GLU A 247 -48.35 -63.43 -48.89
C GLU A 247 -49.28 -64.39 -49.64
N ASN A 248 -48.68 -65.24 -50.50
CA ASN A 248 -49.38 -66.39 -51.05
C ASN A 248 -49.67 -67.34 -49.88
N GLY A 249 -50.93 -67.41 -49.48
CA GLY A 249 -51.45 -68.55 -48.73
C GLY A 249 -52.02 -68.24 -47.36
N SER A 250 -53.28 -68.64 -47.22
CA SER A 250 -54.03 -68.91 -45.98
C SER A 250 -54.81 -67.75 -45.36
N ASN A 251 -56.12 -67.87 -45.54
CA ASN A 251 -57.16 -67.21 -44.78
C ASN A 251 -56.95 -67.46 -43.28
N ASN A 252 -56.46 -66.46 -42.56
CA ASN A 252 -56.84 -66.23 -41.17
C ASN A 252 -56.91 -64.73 -40.93
N SER A 253 -58.10 -64.30 -40.56
CA SER A 253 -58.51 -62.93 -40.23
C SER A 253 -57.96 -62.46 -38.88
N SER A 254 -56.66 -62.64 -38.65
CA SER A 254 -55.93 -61.86 -37.65
C SER A 254 -55.65 -60.48 -38.25
N LYS A 255 -56.20 -59.43 -37.63
CA LYS A 255 -56.04 -58.01 -37.99
C LYS A 255 -54.70 -57.77 -38.69
N LYS A 256 -54.74 -57.45 -39.98
CA LYS A 256 -53.60 -56.83 -40.68
C LYS A 256 -53.37 -55.50 -39.99
N GLU A 257 -52.55 -55.48 -38.94
CA GLU A 257 -52.06 -54.24 -38.36
C GLU A 257 -51.18 -53.59 -39.42
N GLY A 258 -51.80 -52.71 -40.20
CA GLY A 258 -51.09 -51.87 -41.16
C GLY A 258 -50.03 -51.06 -40.41
N PHE A 259 -48.94 -50.78 -41.11
CA PHE A 259 -47.83 -50.01 -40.57
C PHE A 259 -48.31 -48.62 -40.10
N LYS A 260 -48.40 -48.42 -38.78
CA LYS A 260 -48.84 -47.14 -38.19
C LYS A 260 -47.64 -46.22 -37.99
N LEU A 261 -47.75 -44.96 -38.40
CA LEU A 261 -46.71 -43.93 -38.20
C LEU A 261 -46.30 -43.80 -36.72
N SER A 262 -47.27 -43.91 -35.81
CA SER A 262 -47.04 -43.87 -34.36
C SER A 262 -46.11 -45.01 -33.88
N SER A 263 -46.20 -46.20 -34.47
CA SER A 263 -45.32 -47.33 -34.13
C SER A 263 -43.87 -47.07 -34.58
N VAL A 264 -43.68 -46.38 -35.71
CA VAL A 264 -42.35 -45.97 -36.20
C VAL A 264 -41.74 -44.90 -35.31
N PHE A 265 -42.56 -43.91 -34.93
CA PHE A 265 -42.13 -42.86 -34.02
C PHE A 265 -41.72 -43.46 -32.67
N TRP A 266 -42.54 -44.35 -32.11
CA TRP A 266 -42.23 -45.04 -30.87
C TRP A 266 -40.94 -45.86 -30.97
N PHE A 267 -40.74 -46.57 -32.07
CA PHE A 267 -39.49 -47.29 -32.33
C PHE A 267 -38.27 -46.35 -32.38
N ALA A 268 -38.34 -45.28 -33.17
CA ALA A 268 -37.23 -44.34 -33.33
C ALA A 268 -36.88 -43.65 -32.00
N TYR A 269 -37.88 -43.25 -31.23
CA TYR A 269 -37.72 -42.67 -29.90
C TYR A 269 -37.13 -43.67 -28.89
N SER A 270 -37.67 -44.88 -28.82
CA SER A 270 -37.20 -45.91 -27.88
C SER A 270 -35.78 -46.38 -28.18
N SER A 271 -35.38 -46.35 -29.45
CA SER A 271 -34.00 -46.59 -29.89
C SER A 271 -33.05 -45.48 -29.40
N LEU A 272 -33.47 -44.21 -29.39
CA LEU A 272 -32.68 -43.11 -28.84
C LEU A 272 -32.56 -43.21 -27.32
N MET A 273 -33.56 -43.78 -26.63
CA MET A 273 -33.52 -44.01 -25.19
C MET A 273 -32.85 -45.34 -24.79
N GLN A 274 -32.25 -46.08 -25.74
CA GLN A 274 -31.67 -47.41 -25.54
C GLN A 274 -32.63 -48.47 -24.95
N GLN A 275 -33.94 -48.24 -25.03
CA GLN A 275 -34.95 -49.12 -24.45
C GLN A 275 -35.34 -50.27 -25.39
N GLY A 276 -35.03 -50.14 -26.69
CA GLY A 276 -35.43 -51.09 -27.73
C GLY A 276 -36.90 -50.93 -28.13
N GLY A 277 -37.27 -51.50 -29.28
CA GLY A 277 -38.64 -51.46 -29.77
C GLY A 277 -38.86 -52.41 -30.94
N ASP A 278 -40.07 -52.93 -31.07
CA ASP A 278 -40.41 -53.91 -32.09
C ASP A 278 -41.08 -53.24 -33.30
N LEU A 279 -40.49 -53.43 -34.48
CA LEU A 279 -41.13 -53.13 -35.76
C LEU A 279 -41.60 -54.43 -36.39
N HIS A 280 -42.91 -54.58 -36.57
CA HIS A 280 -43.49 -55.76 -37.21
C HIS A 280 -43.37 -55.66 -38.74
N LYS A 281 -42.87 -56.72 -39.39
CA LYS A 281 -42.67 -56.86 -40.86
C LYS A 281 -41.73 -55.81 -41.50
N VAL A 282 -40.43 -55.93 -41.22
CA VAL A 282 -39.39 -55.04 -41.77
C VAL A 282 -38.80 -55.56 -43.09
N THR A 283 -38.87 -54.74 -44.15
CA THR A 283 -38.25 -55.01 -45.45
C THR A 283 -36.73 -54.73 -45.43
N VAL A 284 -35.96 -55.31 -46.36
CA VAL A 284 -34.49 -55.16 -46.41
C VAL A 284 -34.03 -53.69 -46.44
N PRO A 285 -34.64 -52.77 -47.23
CA PRO A 285 -34.25 -51.36 -47.22
C PRO A 285 -34.47 -50.67 -45.86
N VAL A 286 -35.54 -51.03 -45.15
CA VAL A 286 -35.82 -50.46 -43.81
C VAL A 286 -34.79 -50.94 -42.80
N ARG A 287 -34.31 -52.19 -42.88
CA ARG A 287 -33.25 -52.69 -41.99
C ARG A 287 -31.94 -51.91 -42.13
N VAL A 288 -31.57 -51.51 -43.34
CA VAL A 288 -30.35 -50.71 -43.58
C VAL A 288 -30.48 -49.34 -42.91
N VAL A 289 -31.62 -48.67 -43.07
CA VAL A 289 -31.89 -47.37 -42.41
C VAL A 289 -31.87 -47.49 -40.90
N VAL A 290 -32.50 -48.54 -40.36
CA VAL A 290 -32.51 -48.80 -38.91
C VAL A 290 -31.10 -49.02 -38.38
N ALA A 291 -30.23 -49.73 -39.10
CA ALA A 291 -28.84 -49.92 -38.71
C ALA A 291 -28.06 -48.59 -38.66
N PHE A 292 -28.27 -47.70 -39.64
CA PHE A 292 -27.69 -46.35 -39.62
C PHE A 292 -28.23 -45.50 -38.46
N TRP A 293 -29.53 -45.58 -38.18
CA TRP A 293 -30.15 -44.90 -37.04
C TRP A 293 -29.56 -45.38 -35.72
N TRP A 294 -29.39 -46.69 -35.53
CA TRP A 294 -28.77 -47.26 -34.34
C TRP A 294 -27.34 -46.76 -34.13
N LEU A 295 -26.53 -46.77 -35.20
CA LEU A 295 -25.18 -46.23 -35.16
C LEU A 295 -25.18 -44.73 -34.78
N PHE A 296 -26.08 -43.94 -35.36
CA PHE A 296 -26.24 -42.53 -35.01
C PHE A 296 -26.63 -42.34 -33.53
N THR A 297 -27.63 -43.07 -33.02
CA THR A 297 -28.05 -42.97 -31.61
C THR A 297 -26.93 -43.39 -30.65
N LEU A 298 -26.14 -44.40 -31.02
CA LEU A 298 -24.98 -44.83 -30.23
C LEU A 298 -23.96 -43.70 -30.13
N PHE A 299 -23.64 -43.03 -31.25
CA PHE A 299 -22.73 -41.89 -31.26
C PHE A 299 -23.25 -40.72 -30.42
N VAL A 300 -24.53 -40.36 -30.57
CA VAL A 300 -25.14 -39.25 -29.82
C VAL A 300 -25.08 -39.49 -28.32
N ILE A 301 -25.44 -40.68 -27.86
CA ILE A 301 -25.48 -40.99 -26.42
C ILE A 301 -24.08 -41.22 -25.85
N SER A 302 -23.15 -41.79 -26.63
CA SER A 302 -21.76 -41.94 -26.18
C SER A 302 -21.02 -40.60 -26.09
N SER A 303 -21.49 -39.58 -26.82
CA SER A 303 -20.90 -38.24 -26.80
C SER A 303 -21.50 -37.33 -25.73
N TYR A 304 -22.64 -37.72 -25.15
CA TYR A 304 -23.35 -36.98 -24.10
C TYR A 304 -22.86 -37.42 -22.73
#